data_AF-A0A6M3KM53-F1
#
_entry.id   AF-A0A6M3KM53-F1
#
_cell.length_a   1.000
_cell.length_b   1.000
_cell.length_c   1.000
_cell.angle_alpha   90.00
_cell.angle_beta   90.00
_cell.angle_gamma   90.00
#
_symmetry.space_group_name_H-M   'P 1'
#
loop_
_entity.id
_entity.type
_entity.pdbx_description
1 polymer ?
#
loop_
_entity_poly.entity_id
_entity_poly.type
_entity_poly.pdbx_seq_one_letter_code
_entity_poly.pdbx_strand_id
1 'polypeptide(L)'
;MGDTSDWTEEILSDKLKTNPDLGVGVNSKDIQKQPLNGKTDRVSAKGSIQHPHQDFINAILEVAELTGWLVHVERPAMTAKGYRTPIQGDAGFPDIVLTKRGKLIFWEVKIPPDKVRPEQQLWLDMLALVPRVIARVVEPDDWDYIIKTLSEVNK
;
A
#
# COMPACT_ATOMS: atom_id res chain seq x y z
N MET A 1 -21.36 30.35 6.45
CA MET A 1 -20.20 29.69 5.82
C MET A 1 -19.07 29.78 6.80
N GLY A 2 -18.83 28.69 7.55
CA GLY A 2 -17.73 28.61 8.51
C GLY A 2 -16.52 28.01 7.82
N ASP A 3 -15.38 28.66 8.03
CA ASP A 3 -14.07 28.29 7.49
C ASP A 3 -13.62 26.94 8.08
N THR A 4 -13.39 25.95 7.22
CA THR A 4 -12.98 24.58 7.61
C THR A 4 -11.46 24.40 7.58
N SER A 5 -10.67 25.46 7.38
CA SER A 5 -9.21 25.37 7.22
C SER A 5 -8.39 25.39 8.52
N ASP A 6 -9.02 25.64 9.68
CA ASP A 6 -8.30 25.92 10.93
C ASP A 6 -8.09 24.70 11.85
N TRP A 7 -8.79 23.58 11.62
CA TRP A 7 -8.80 22.43 12.55
C TRP A 7 -7.72 21.37 12.27
N THR A 8 -7.15 21.34 11.07
CA THR A 8 -6.16 20.32 10.67
C THR A 8 -4.77 20.62 11.20
N GLU A 9 -4.36 21.89 11.24
CA GLU A 9 -3.03 22.30 11.71
C GLU A 9 -2.87 22.12 13.22
N GLU A 10 -3.93 22.36 14.00
CA GLU A 10 -3.89 22.24 15.46
C GLU A 10 -3.67 20.78 15.91
N ILE A 11 -4.33 19.82 15.26
CA ILE A 11 -4.22 18.38 15.57
C ILE A 11 -2.87 17.78 15.12
N LEU A 12 -2.31 18.27 14.00
CA LEU A 12 -1.01 17.82 13.49
C LEU A 12 0.15 18.34 14.36
N SER A 13 0.05 19.57 14.87
CA SER A 13 1.09 20.18 15.70
C SER A 13 1.24 19.52 17.09
N ASP A 14 0.17 18.95 17.61
CA ASP A 14 0.14 18.40 18.98
C ASP A 14 0.61 16.93 19.05
N LYS A 15 0.51 16.18 17.94
CA LYS A 15 0.87 14.75 17.88
C LYS A 15 2.28 14.47 17.35
N LEU A 16 2.91 15.41 16.63
CA LEU A 16 4.31 15.27 16.19
C LEU A 16 5.33 15.41 17.33
N LYS A 17 4.93 15.92 18.49
CA LYS A 17 5.82 16.10 19.66
C LYS A 17 6.10 14.79 20.43
N THR A 18 5.43 13.68 20.10
CA THR A 18 5.42 12.47 20.96
C THR A 18 6.06 11.21 20.37
N ASN A 19 6.78 11.23 19.25
CA ASN A 19 7.37 9.99 18.71
C ASN A 19 8.74 10.17 18.02
N PRO A 20 9.89 9.83 18.66
CA PRO A 20 11.23 10.11 18.16
C PRO A 20 11.87 9.03 17.25
N ASP A 21 11.19 7.94 16.89
CA ASP A 21 11.82 6.75 16.28
C ASP A 21 11.88 6.70 14.74
N LEU A 22 11.87 7.84 14.03
CA LEU A 22 11.98 7.87 12.55
C LEU A 22 13.39 8.26 12.04
N GLY A 23 14.42 7.54 12.49
CA GLY A 23 15.82 7.71 12.06
C GLY A 23 16.31 6.64 11.06
N VAL A 24 17.03 7.08 10.02
CA VAL A 24 17.36 6.40 8.74
C VAL A 24 18.67 5.58 8.76
N GLY A 25 18.79 4.54 7.90
CA GLY A 25 20.01 4.33 7.08
C GLY A 25 20.44 2.89 6.70
N VAL A 26 20.56 2.60 5.38
CA VAL A 26 21.49 1.58 4.83
C VAL A 26 22.05 2.02 3.47
N ASN A 27 23.34 1.77 3.23
CA ASN A 27 24.21 2.29 2.16
C ASN A 27 24.40 1.26 1.01
N SER A 28 24.35 1.73 -0.24
CA SER A 28 24.50 0.91 -1.46
C SER A 28 25.95 0.89 -1.96
N LYS A 29 26.71 -0.18 -1.70
CA LYS A 29 27.99 -0.41 -2.40
C LYS A 29 28.33 -1.84 -2.82
N ASP A 30 27.58 -2.85 -2.46
CA ASP A 30 27.94 -4.22 -2.85
C ASP A 30 26.90 -4.83 -3.77
N ILE A 31 27.30 -5.07 -5.01
CA ILE A 31 27.19 -6.36 -5.71
C ILE A 31 27.39 -6.10 -7.22
N GLN A 32 28.57 -6.47 -7.73
CA GLN A 32 28.82 -6.68 -9.16
C GLN A 32 29.10 -8.18 -9.42
N LYS A 33 28.62 -8.66 -10.59
CA LYS A 33 29.26 -9.54 -11.61
C LYS A 33 28.40 -10.72 -12.12
N GLN A 34 28.47 -10.85 -13.45
CA GLN A 34 27.79 -11.69 -14.45
C GLN A 34 28.39 -13.13 -14.60
N PRO A 35 28.16 -13.91 -15.70
CA PRO A 35 26.95 -14.65 -16.15
C PRO A 35 27.25 -16.13 -16.54
N LEU A 36 26.24 -16.97 -16.84
CA LEU A 36 26.41 -18.19 -17.66
C LEU A 36 25.22 -18.44 -18.61
N ASN A 37 25.54 -19.02 -19.76
CA ASN A 37 24.82 -19.07 -21.04
C ASN A 37 24.28 -20.48 -21.32
N GLY A 38 23.13 -20.64 -22.01
CA GLY A 38 22.65 -21.95 -22.50
C GLY A 38 21.18 -21.99 -22.98
N LYS A 39 20.99 -21.96 -24.30
CA LYS A 39 19.75 -22.10 -25.11
C LYS A 39 19.16 -23.54 -25.00
N THR A 40 17.87 -23.87 -25.19
CA THR A 40 16.69 -23.24 -25.82
C THR A 40 15.46 -24.09 -25.47
N ASP A 41 14.36 -23.44 -25.07
CA ASP A 41 12.98 -23.85 -25.38
C ASP A 41 12.09 -22.60 -25.27
N ARG A 42 10.93 -22.59 -25.93
CA ARG A 42 10.05 -21.43 -26.17
C ARG A 42 9.40 -20.85 -24.90
N VAL A 43 10.21 -20.36 -23.98
CA VAL A 43 9.84 -19.58 -22.80
C VAL A 43 10.24 -18.14 -23.11
N SER A 44 9.27 -17.23 -23.09
CA SER A 44 9.53 -15.79 -23.22
C SER A 44 10.64 -15.40 -22.24
N ALA A 45 11.72 -14.83 -22.77
CA ALA A 45 12.95 -14.63 -22.02
C ALA A 45 12.76 -13.58 -20.92
N LYS A 46 13.09 -14.00 -19.68
CA LYS A 46 13.16 -13.25 -18.40
C LYS A 46 11.81 -12.88 -17.77
N GLY A 47 11.53 -13.52 -16.63
CA GLY A 47 10.48 -13.19 -15.66
C GLY A 47 10.64 -11.79 -15.06
N SER A 48 10.48 -10.79 -15.91
CA SER A 48 10.21 -9.43 -15.51
C SER A 48 8.76 -9.38 -15.08
N ILE A 49 8.56 -9.10 -13.79
CA ILE A 49 7.26 -8.72 -13.24
C ILE A 49 6.81 -7.50 -14.06
N GLN A 50 5.87 -7.67 -14.99
CA GLN A 50 5.51 -6.63 -15.96
C GLN A 50 4.83 -5.45 -15.25
N HIS A 51 4.16 -5.72 -14.13
CA HIS A 51 3.47 -4.72 -13.33
C HIS A 51 3.70 -5.00 -11.84
N PRO A 52 4.88 -4.69 -11.27
CA PRO A 52 5.23 -5.06 -9.89
C PRO A 52 4.21 -4.67 -8.83
N HIS A 53 3.65 -3.46 -8.96
CA HIS A 53 2.58 -2.98 -8.11
C HIS A 53 1.30 -3.81 -8.23
N GLN A 54 0.84 -4.08 -9.46
CA GLN A 54 -0.39 -4.82 -9.71
C GLN A 54 -0.25 -6.29 -9.31
N ASP A 55 0.92 -6.89 -9.54
CA ASP A 55 1.20 -8.28 -9.20
C ASP A 55 1.25 -8.47 -7.69
N PHE A 56 1.82 -7.50 -6.95
CA PHE A 56 1.78 -7.52 -5.49
C PHE A 56 0.35 -7.34 -4.94
N ILE A 57 -0.44 -6.40 -5.50
CA ILE A 57 -1.86 -6.28 -5.15
C ILE A 57 -2.60 -7.60 -5.40
N ASN A 58 -2.38 -8.25 -6.55
CA ASN A 58 -3.03 -9.52 -6.88
C ASN A 58 -2.67 -10.62 -5.88
N ALA A 59 -1.41 -10.70 -5.43
CA ALA A 59 -0.99 -11.64 -4.40
C ALA A 59 -1.71 -11.41 -3.05
N ILE A 60 -1.90 -10.15 -2.65
CA ILE A 60 -2.67 -9.80 -1.44
C ILE A 60 -4.15 -10.21 -1.62
N LEU A 61 -4.74 -9.94 -2.79
CA LEU A 61 -6.12 -10.28 -3.09
C LEU A 61 -6.37 -11.80 -3.03
N GLU A 62 -5.44 -12.60 -3.57
CA GLU A 62 -5.53 -14.06 -3.53
C GLU A 62 -5.57 -14.58 -2.09
N VAL A 63 -4.68 -14.08 -1.21
CA VAL A 63 -4.68 -14.45 0.21
C VAL A 63 -5.98 -14.02 0.88
N ALA A 64 -6.45 -12.79 0.60
CA ALA A 64 -7.66 -12.25 1.17
C ALA A 64 -8.90 -13.07 0.77
N GLU A 65 -9.00 -13.48 -0.50
CA GLU A 65 -10.07 -14.35 -1.02
C GLU A 65 -10.04 -15.73 -0.35
N LEU A 66 -8.88 -16.38 -0.33
CA LEU A 66 -8.69 -17.69 0.30
C LEU A 66 -9.03 -17.70 1.79
N THR A 67 -8.87 -16.54 2.45
CA THR A 67 -9.15 -16.37 3.88
C THR A 67 -10.49 -15.70 4.16
N GLY A 68 -11.31 -15.39 3.14
CA GLY A 68 -12.67 -14.90 3.30
C GLY A 68 -12.79 -13.45 3.82
N TRP A 69 -11.88 -12.57 3.40
CA TRP A 69 -12.04 -11.13 3.58
C TRP A 69 -12.89 -10.53 2.46
N LEU A 70 -13.72 -9.53 2.80
CA LEU A 70 -14.30 -8.66 1.78
C LEU A 70 -13.26 -7.61 1.39
N VAL A 71 -13.03 -7.44 0.09
CA VAL A 71 -11.96 -6.57 -0.43
C VAL A 71 -12.48 -5.58 -1.44
N HIS A 72 -11.97 -4.35 -1.38
CA HIS A 72 -12.13 -3.34 -2.42
C HIS A 72 -10.75 -2.83 -2.83
N VAL A 73 -10.53 -2.70 -4.14
CA VAL A 73 -9.32 -2.12 -4.74
C VAL A 73 -9.73 -1.17 -5.85
N GLU A 74 -9.18 0.04 -5.83
CA GLU A 74 -9.41 1.02 -6.88
C GLU A 74 -8.41 0.79 -8.02
N ARG A 75 -8.91 0.47 -9.21
CA ARG A 75 -8.07 0.26 -10.40
C ARG A 75 -8.21 1.47 -11.33
N PRO A 76 -7.10 2.04 -11.83
CA PRO A 76 -7.18 3.15 -12.78
C PRO A 76 -7.89 2.71 -14.06
N ALA A 77 -8.81 3.55 -14.55
CA ALA A 77 -9.51 3.30 -15.80
C ALA A 77 -8.78 4.00 -16.96
N MET A 78 -8.66 3.32 -18.11
CA MET A 78 -8.13 3.95 -19.31
C MET A 78 -9.17 4.90 -19.90
N THR A 79 -8.83 6.17 -20.06
CA THR A 79 -9.65 7.16 -20.76
C THR A 79 -8.98 7.59 -22.06
N ALA A 80 -9.71 8.31 -22.92
CA ALA A 80 -9.14 8.93 -24.14
C ALA A 80 -7.97 9.89 -23.86
N LYS A 81 -7.77 10.32 -22.60
CA LYS A 81 -6.68 11.21 -22.15
C LYS A 81 -5.67 10.49 -21.24
N GLY A 82 -5.62 9.16 -21.27
CA GLY A 82 -4.75 8.33 -20.43
C GLY A 82 -5.47 7.74 -19.21
N TYR A 83 -4.74 7.03 -18.36
CA TYR A 83 -5.27 6.42 -17.15
C TYR A 83 -5.71 7.47 -16.15
N ARG A 84 -6.96 7.39 -15.71
CA ARG A 84 -7.51 8.23 -14.64
C ARG A 84 -8.48 7.44 -13.79
N THR A 85 -8.52 7.80 -12.53
CA THR A 85 -9.51 7.33 -11.58
C THR A 85 -10.51 8.48 -11.38
N PRO A 86 -11.74 8.40 -11.88
CA PRO A 86 -12.72 9.46 -11.71
C PRO A 86 -13.17 9.50 -10.25
N ILE A 87 -12.63 10.44 -9.48
CA ILE A 87 -12.99 10.63 -8.07
C ILE A 87 -13.89 11.87 -7.91
N GLN A 88 -14.77 11.81 -6.92
CA GLN A 88 -15.47 12.96 -6.37
C GLN A 88 -15.13 13.06 -4.89
N GLY A 89 -14.44 14.13 -4.47
CA GLY A 89 -13.90 14.29 -3.12
C GLY A 89 -12.37 14.35 -3.12
N ASP A 90 -11.76 13.92 -2.01
CA ASP A 90 -10.32 14.02 -1.76
C ASP A 90 -9.53 12.88 -2.43
N ALA A 91 -8.40 13.25 -3.04
CA ALA A 91 -7.50 12.29 -3.69
C ALA A 91 -6.66 11.51 -2.66
N GLY A 92 -6.04 10.41 -3.12
CA GLY A 92 -5.07 9.66 -2.31
C GLY A 92 -5.68 8.60 -1.40
N PHE A 93 -6.92 8.18 -1.67
CA PHE A 93 -7.52 7.08 -0.92
C PHE A 93 -6.63 5.81 -0.99
N PRO A 94 -6.49 5.04 0.10
CA PRO A 94 -5.61 3.87 0.12
C PRO A 94 -5.98 2.81 -0.93
N ASP A 95 -4.98 2.16 -1.52
CA ASP A 95 -5.16 1.22 -2.63
C ASP A 95 -6.08 0.03 -2.31
N ILE A 96 -6.03 -0.48 -1.06
CA ILE A 96 -6.76 -1.67 -0.64
C ILE A 96 -7.58 -1.39 0.62
N VAL A 97 -8.87 -1.74 0.59
CA VAL A 97 -9.74 -1.81 1.77
C VAL A 97 -10.14 -3.25 2.03
N LEU A 98 -9.91 -3.73 3.25
CA LEU A 98 -10.26 -5.09 3.68
C LEU A 98 -11.16 -5.04 4.91
N THR A 99 -12.22 -5.84 4.94
CA THR A 99 -13.04 -6.02 6.14
C THR A 99 -13.43 -7.47 6.39
N LYS A 100 -13.36 -7.87 7.65
CA LYS A 100 -13.75 -9.22 8.11
C LYS A 100 -14.02 -9.19 9.61
N ARG A 101 -15.21 -9.66 10.01
CA ARG A 101 -15.57 -9.91 11.42
C ARG A 101 -15.23 -8.74 12.37
N GLY A 102 -15.56 -7.51 11.96
CA GLY A 102 -15.32 -6.31 12.77
C GLY A 102 -13.87 -5.81 12.79
N LYS A 103 -13.01 -6.34 11.92
CA LYS A 103 -11.73 -5.73 11.55
C LYS A 103 -11.92 -4.92 10.27
N LEU A 104 -11.38 -3.69 10.23
CA LEU A 104 -11.36 -2.84 9.05
C LEU A 104 -9.91 -2.37 8.83
N ILE A 105 -9.41 -2.60 7.62
CA ILE A 105 -8.02 -2.35 7.24
C ILE A 105 -7.99 -1.53 5.97
N PHE A 106 -7.11 -0.52 5.95
CA PHE A 106 -6.75 0.27 4.79
C PHE A 106 -5.24 0.11 4.57
N TRP A 107 -4.86 -0.36 3.39
CA TRP A 107 -3.47 -0.50 3.01
C TRP A 107 -3.16 0.34 1.78
N GLU A 108 -2.13 1.16 1.92
CA GLU A 108 -1.46 1.84 0.81
C GLU A 108 -0.30 0.95 0.35
N VAL A 109 -0.22 0.61 -0.92
CA VAL A 109 0.77 -0.33 -1.44
C VAL A 109 1.93 0.46 -2.04
N LYS A 110 3.17 0.06 -1.70
CA LYS A 110 4.38 0.62 -2.32
C LYS A 110 5.33 -0.46 -2.79
N ILE A 111 5.96 -0.20 -3.93
CA ILE A 111 7.09 -0.98 -4.43
C ILE A 111 8.29 -0.04 -4.46
N PRO A 112 9.38 -0.33 -3.73
CA PRO A 112 10.57 0.51 -3.77
C PRO A 112 11.04 0.78 -5.23
N PRO A 113 11.39 2.02 -5.58
CA PRO A 113 11.65 3.16 -4.69
C PRO A 113 10.43 4.08 -4.44
N ASP A 114 9.22 3.66 -4.80
CA ASP A 114 8.02 4.50 -4.72
C ASP A 114 7.78 5.02 -3.31
N LYS A 115 7.29 6.26 -3.22
CA LYS A 115 7.00 6.95 -1.97
C LYS A 115 5.51 7.23 -1.82
N VAL A 116 5.07 7.32 -0.57
CA VAL A 116 3.72 7.79 -0.22
C VAL A 116 3.59 9.25 -0.61
N ARG A 117 2.54 9.57 -1.37
CA ARG A 117 2.26 10.97 -1.75
C ARG A 117 1.61 11.71 -0.56
N PRO A 118 1.75 13.05 -0.44
CA PRO A 118 1.21 13.80 0.69
C PRO A 118 -0.29 13.54 0.95
N GLU A 119 -1.09 13.47 -0.10
CA GLU A 119 -2.53 13.19 0.01
C GLU A 119 -2.84 11.77 0.51
N GLN A 120 -1.98 10.79 0.18
CA GLN A 120 -2.11 9.42 0.69
C GLN A 120 -1.72 9.35 2.16
N GLN A 121 -0.66 10.07 2.55
CA GLN A 121 -0.24 10.15 3.94
C GLN A 121 -1.35 10.77 4.81
N LEU A 122 -2.00 11.83 4.33
CA LEU A 122 -3.13 12.45 5.03
C LEU A 122 -4.25 11.45 5.30
N TRP A 123 -4.63 10.62 4.31
CA TRP A 123 -5.61 9.55 4.52
C TRP A 123 -5.16 8.55 5.57
N LEU A 124 -3.92 8.08 5.50
CA LEU A 124 -3.37 7.12 6.47
C LEU A 124 -3.39 7.70 7.89
N ASP A 125 -2.97 8.95 8.04
CA ASP A 125 -2.95 9.65 9.33
C ASP A 125 -4.35 9.78 9.92
N MET A 126 -5.33 10.22 9.10
CA MET A 126 -6.71 10.40 9.56
C MET A 126 -7.40 9.07 9.87
N LEU A 127 -7.18 8.03 9.06
CA LEU A 127 -7.74 6.70 9.28
C LEU A 127 -7.14 6.02 10.51
N ALA A 128 -5.85 6.24 10.80
CA ALA A 128 -5.20 5.73 12.01
C ALA A 128 -5.79 6.30 13.31
N LEU A 129 -6.49 7.45 13.25
CA LEU A 129 -7.20 8.01 14.39
C LEU A 129 -8.54 7.31 14.67
N VAL A 130 -9.07 6.53 13.74
CA VAL A 130 -10.36 5.85 13.90
C VAL A 130 -10.19 4.60 14.78
N PRO A 131 -10.97 4.45 15.86
CA PRO A 131 -10.85 3.29 16.73
C PRO A 131 -10.99 1.97 15.98
N ARG A 132 -10.05 1.04 16.23
CA ARG A 132 -10.03 -0.32 15.67
C ARG A 132 -9.85 -0.40 14.15
N VAL A 133 -9.46 0.69 13.50
CA VAL A 133 -9.03 0.71 12.10
C VAL A 133 -7.51 0.53 12.04
N ILE A 134 -7.05 -0.27 11.09
CA ILE A 134 -5.62 -0.41 10.78
C ILE A 134 -5.38 0.32 9.46
N ALA A 135 -4.61 1.39 9.47
CA ALA A 135 -4.21 2.13 8.28
C ALA A 135 -2.69 2.20 8.21
N ARG A 136 -2.08 1.67 7.15
CA ARG A 136 -0.62 1.72 6.97
C ARG A 136 -0.18 1.49 5.54
N VAL A 137 1.09 1.81 5.28
CA VAL A 137 1.81 1.35 4.09
C VAL A 137 2.17 -0.12 4.25
N VAL A 138 2.08 -0.86 3.15
CA VAL A 138 2.62 -2.22 3.01
C VAL A 138 3.49 -2.33 1.77
N GLU A 139 4.63 -3.00 1.94
CA GLU A 139 5.62 -3.27 0.89
C GLU A 139 5.86 -4.79 0.76
N PRO A 140 6.53 -5.28 -0.30
CA PRO A 140 6.83 -6.70 -0.44
C PRO A 140 7.54 -7.32 0.77
N ASP A 141 8.37 -6.54 1.47
CA ASP A 141 9.07 -6.98 2.69
C ASP A 141 8.12 -7.16 3.90
N ASP A 142 6.90 -6.63 3.84
CA ASP A 142 5.85 -6.84 4.85
C ASP A 142 5.05 -8.15 4.62
N TRP A 143 5.48 -9.04 3.70
CA TRP A 143 4.69 -10.23 3.34
C TRP A 143 4.30 -11.11 4.53
N ASP A 144 5.22 -11.33 5.47
CA ASP A 144 4.93 -12.10 6.68
C ASP A 144 3.85 -11.43 7.54
N TYR A 145 3.86 -10.10 7.65
CA TYR A 145 2.82 -9.33 8.32
C TYR A 145 1.47 -9.45 7.60
N ILE A 146 1.46 -9.37 6.27
CA ILE A 146 0.27 -9.52 5.43
C ILE A 146 -0.35 -10.90 5.64
N ILE A 147 0.44 -11.96 5.50
CA ILE A 147 -0.01 -13.34 5.69
C ILE A 147 -0.56 -13.52 7.09
N LYS A 148 0.16 -13.09 8.13
CA LYS A 148 -0.32 -13.18 9.50
C LYS A 148 -1.65 -12.46 9.69
N THR A 149 -1.76 -11.23 9.20
CA THR A 149 -2.98 -10.42 9.35
C THR A 149 -4.19 -11.05 8.66
N LEU A 150 -4.02 -11.56 7.45
CA LEU A 150 -5.13 -12.08 6.64
C LEU A 150 -5.49 -13.53 7.01
N SER A 151 -4.50 -14.35 7.35
CA SER A 151 -4.68 -15.75 7.78
C SER A 151 -5.14 -15.91 9.22
N GLU A 152 -5.21 -14.83 10.01
CA GLU A 152 -5.78 -14.86 11.35
C GLU A 152 -7.23 -15.37 11.32
N VAL A 153 -7.37 -16.68 11.53
CA VAL A 153 -8.61 -17.34 11.91
C VAL A 153 -8.78 -17.08 13.40
N ASN A 154 -9.53 -16.04 13.75
CA ASN A 154 -9.92 -15.89 15.14
C ASN A 154 -10.78 -17.09 15.56
N LYS A 155 -10.30 -17.76 16.62
CA LYS A 155 -11.01 -18.76 17.42
C LYS A 155 -12.31 -18.22 17.99
#